data_AF-A0A6N7G5R4-F1
#
_entry.id   AF-A0A6N7G5R4-F1
#
_cell.length_a   1.000
_cell.length_b   1.000
_cell.length_c   1.000
_cell.angle_alpha   90.00
_cell.angle_beta   90.00
_cell.angle_gamma   90.00
#
_symmetry.space_group_name_H-M   'P 1'
#
loop_
_entity.id
_entity.type
_entity.pdbx_description
1 polymer ?
#
loop_
_entity_poly.entity_id
_entity_poly.type
_entity_poly.pdbx_seq_one_letter_code
_entity_poly.pdbx_strand_id
1 'polypeptide(L)'
;MPQKCRKHTRVIRAEDATGFPLRWFWGRLWRSACVAALAGIAMAVLIAPQWHEPPVVNAELAASHSLARPLEPPACDWHATFAREIRALDGDLDAWRIAPVPLYGQVTYSEQIARIGPTTPCLLLDETIQHEWMHLQQARMYDGEVHERYGGRDGAEVVADCGAWMLGSRVTPYIDPVWHQGYVGPCTPADVMEAWWLIARPLIRTSELAHSAADPPAR
;
A
#
# COMPACT_ATOMS: atom_id res chain seq x y z
N MET A 1 -52.55 -22.49 16.51
CA MET A 1 -53.47 -21.67 15.71
C MET A 1 -52.69 -20.49 15.13
N PRO A 2 -52.46 -20.41 13.81
CA PRO A 2 -51.59 -19.39 13.23
C PRO A 2 -52.36 -18.13 12.79
N GLN A 3 -51.88 -16.95 13.21
CA GLN A 3 -52.38 -15.66 12.75
C GLN A 3 -51.78 -15.32 11.38
N LYS A 4 -52.67 -15.07 10.40
CA LYS A 4 -52.34 -14.69 9.02
C LYS A 4 -52.03 -13.19 8.94
N CYS A 5 -50.84 -12.84 8.47
CA CYS A 5 -50.51 -11.48 8.03
C CYS A 5 -51.24 -11.14 6.71
N ARG A 6 -52.08 -10.10 6.72
CA ARG A 6 -52.68 -9.49 5.52
C ARG A 6 -51.72 -8.48 4.91
N LYS A 7 -51.42 -8.63 3.61
CA LYS A 7 -50.71 -7.65 2.78
C LYS A 7 -51.67 -6.54 2.36
N HIS A 8 -51.33 -5.29 2.64
CA HIS A 8 -51.96 -4.12 2.03
C HIS A 8 -51.07 -3.63 0.88
N THR A 9 -51.47 -3.96 -0.36
CA THR A 9 -50.88 -3.37 -1.57
C THR A 9 -51.66 -2.12 -1.90
N ARG A 10 -51.06 -0.94 -1.75
CA ARG A 10 -51.64 0.34 -2.18
C ARG A 10 -51.13 0.62 -3.60
N VAL A 11 -52.03 0.49 -4.57
CA VAL A 11 -51.81 0.93 -5.95
C VAL A 11 -51.99 2.44 -5.98
N ILE A 12 -50.91 3.19 -6.24
CA ILE A 12 -50.99 4.63 -6.53
C ILE A 12 -51.06 4.77 -8.05
N ARG A 13 -52.21 5.19 -8.56
CA ARG A 13 -52.36 5.72 -9.92
C ARG A 13 -51.67 7.08 -9.97
N ALA A 14 -50.75 7.24 -10.90
CA ALA A 14 -50.16 8.53 -11.26
C ALA A 14 -50.79 8.98 -12.58
N GLU A 15 -51.94 9.64 -12.49
CA GLU A 15 -52.51 10.44 -13.58
C GLU A 15 -52.96 11.77 -12.98
N ASP A 16 -52.68 12.84 -13.72
CA ASP A 16 -53.12 14.22 -13.53
C ASP A 16 -52.41 15.08 -12.48
N ALA A 17 -51.40 15.84 -12.93
CA ALA A 17 -51.45 17.30 -12.85
C ALA A 17 -50.23 17.96 -13.51
N THR A 18 -50.51 19.07 -14.19
CA THR A 18 -49.60 20.13 -14.67
C THR A 18 -49.01 19.95 -16.07
N GLY A 19 -49.77 20.46 -17.05
CA GLY A 19 -49.27 20.81 -18.37
C GLY A 19 -48.24 21.94 -18.28
N PHE A 20 -47.09 21.70 -18.90
CA PHE A 20 -46.12 22.72 -19.32
C PHE A 20 -45.74 22.41 -20.78
N PRO A 21 -45.80 23.38 -21.71
CA PRO A 21 -45.50 23.12 -23.11
C PRO A 21 -43.97 22.99 -23.33
N LEU A 22 -43.50 21.75 -23.39
CA LEU A 22 -42.10 21.34 -23.58
C LEU A 22 -41.53 21.52 -25.01
N ARG A 23 -42.06 22.46 -25.81
CA ARG A 23 -41.62 22.63 -27.22
C ARG A 23 -40.67 23.81 -27.49
N TRP A 24 -40.37 24.66 -26.52
CA TRP A 24 -39.58 25.87 -26.76
C TRP A 24 -38.14 25.88 -26.22
N PHE A 25 -37.74 24.92 -25.38
CA PHE A 25 -36.41 24.98 -24.74
C PHE A 25 -35.30 24.11 -25.38
N TRP A 26 -35.63 23.21 -26.30
CA TRP A 26 -34.63 22.31 -26.92
C TRP A 26 -33.89 22.90 -28.13
N GLY A 27 -34.31 24.05 -28.66
CA GLY A 27 -33.74 24.62 -29.88
C GLY A 27 -32.48 25.48 -29.72
N ARG A 28 -32.16 25.97 -28.51
CA ARG A 28 -31.06 26.93 -28.29
C ARG A 28 -29.83 26.38 -27.56
N LEU A 29 -29.89 25.22 -26.92
CA LEU A 29 -28.75 24.65 -26.20
C LEU A 29 -27.83 23.77 -27.06
N TRP A 30 -28.27 23.33 -28.24
CA TRP A 30 -27.44 22.49 -29.12
C TRP A 30 -26.40 23.25 -29.96
N ARG A 31 -26.54 24.57 -30.13
CA ARG A 31 -25.58 25.36 -30.93
C ARG A 31 -24.36 25.84 -30.15
N SER A 32 -24.42 25.86 -28.82
CA SER A 32 -23.28 26.26 -27.97
C SER A 32 -22.35 25.11 -27.59
N ALA A 33 -22.78 23.85 -27.73
CA ALA A 33 -21.97 22.69 -27.39
C ALA A 33 -20.93 22.32 -28.47
N CYS A 34 -21.12 22.69 -29.74
CA CYS A 34 -20.18 22.34 -30.81
C CYS A 34 -18.96 23.27 -30.92
N VAL A 35 -19.01 24.51 -30.43
CA VAL A 35 -17.87 25.45 -30.56
C VAL A 35 -16.85 25.30 -29.43
N ALA A 36 -17.28 24.85 -28.24
CA ALA A 36 -16.36 24.62 -27.11
C ALA A 36 -15.55 23.31 -27.23
N ALA A 37 -15.99 22.35 -28.06
CA ALA A 37 -15.30 21.07 -28.25
C ALA A 37 -14.05 21.16 -29.14
N LEU A 38 -13.89 22.22 -29.95
CA LEU A 38 -12.77 22.35 -30.89
C LEU A 38 -11.62 23.24 -30.38
N ALA A 39 -11.85 24.08 -29.36
CA ALA A 39 -10.78 24.90 -28.77
C ALA A 39 -9.91 24.14 -27.73
N GLY A 40 -10.41 23.02 -27.17
CA GLY A 40 -9.68 22.22 -26.19
C GLY A 40 -8.68 21.22 -26.75
N ILE A 41 -8.72 20.92 -28.06
CA ILE A 41 -7.87 19.89 -28.67
C ILE A 41 -6.50 20.47 -29.10
N ALA A 42 -6.36 21.79 -29.25
CA ALA A 42 -5.12 22.42 -29.70
C ALA A 42 -4.09 22.73 -28.59
N MET A 43 -4.45 22.64 -27.30
CA MET A 43 -3.54 22.93 -26.17
C MET A 43 -3.06 21.68 -25.40
N ALA A 44 -3.33 20.47 -25.90
CA ALA A 44 -2.89 19.22 -25.27
C ALA A 44 -1.61 18.61 -25.88
N VAL A 45 -0.96 19.27 -26.85
CA VAL A 45 0.15 18.70 -27.63
C VAL A 45 1.55 19.17 -27.20
N LEU A 46 1.69 20.09 -26.25
CA LEU A 46 3.01 20.71 -25.93
C LEU A 46 3.55 20.46 -24.51
N ILE A 47 2.99 19.51 -23.76
CA ILE A 47 3.60 19.04 -22.51
C ILE A 47 3.72 17.51 -22.56
N ALA A 48 4.47 17.01 -23.55
CA ALA A 48 5.02 15.67 -23.41
C ALA A 48 6.02 15.75 -22.25
N PRO A 49 5.86 14.98 -21.15
CA PRO A 49 6.93 14.84 -20.17
C PRO A 49 8.14 14.34 -20.95
N GLN A 50 9.21 15.13 -20.91
CA GLN A 50 10.50 14.76 -21.47
C GLN A 50 10.99 13.61 -20.61
N TRP A 51 10.64 12.39 -21.03
CA TRP A 51 11.20 11.15 -20.51
C TRP A 51 12.70 11.27 -20.72
N HIS A 52 13.39 11.71 -19.67
CA HIS A 52 14.83 11.62 -19.63
C HIS A 52 15.11 10.12 -19.68
N GLU A 53 15.83 9.70 -20.71
CA GLU A 53 16.38 8.35 -20.74
C GLU A 53 17.06 8.11 -19.39
N PRO A 54 16.75 6.99 -18.71
CA PRO A 54 17.43 6.69 -17.45
C PRO A 54 18.94 6.79 -17.71
N PRO A 55 19.70 7.46 -16.84
CA PRO A 55 21.14 7.55 -17.02
C PRO A 55 21.65 6.14 -17.27
N VAL A 56 22.35 5.95 -18.39
CA VAL A 56 23.06 4.71 -18.67
C VAL A 56 23.99 4.51 -17.48
N VAL A 57 23.58 3.66 -16.54
CA VAL A 57 24.37 3.32 -15.37
C VAL A 57 25.59 2.63 -15.94
N ASN A 58 26.70 3.37 -15.97
CA ASN A 58 27.94 2.96 -16.60
C ASN A 58 28.27 1.53 -16.14
N ALA A 59 28.43 0.61 -17.09
CA ALA A 59 28.89 -0.75 -16.83
C ALA A 59 30.23 -0.77 -16.05
N GLU A 60 30.96 0.34 -16.04
CA GLU A 60 32.14 0.60 -15.23
C GLU A 60 31.88 0.60 -13.71
N LEU A 61 30.70 1.04 -13.24
CA LEU A 61 30.35 0.99 -11.81
C LEU A 61 30.12 -0.46 -11.35
N ALA A 62 29.50 -1.28 -12.21
CA ALA A 62 29.30 -2.70 -11.95
C ALA A 62 30.62 -3.49 -11.94
N ALA A 63 31.59 -3.10 -12.79
CA ALA A 63 32.91 -3.73 -12.82
C ALA A 63 33.78 -3.36 -11.60
N SER A 64 33.61 -2.16 -11.04
CA SER A 64 34.42 -1.70 -9.90
C SER A 64 34.01 -2.30 -8.53
N HIS A 65 32.91 -3.05 -8.46
CA HIS A 65 32.48 -3.77 -7.26
C HIS A 65 33.07 -5.20 -7.15
N SER A 66 33.85 -5.64 -8.15
CA SER A 66 34.27 -7.05 -8.30
C SER A 66 35.57 -7.44 -7.58
N LEU A 67 36.27 -6.53 -6.88
CA LEU A 67 37.58 -6.83 -6.25
C LEU A 67 37.74 -6.41 -4.78
N ALA A 68 36.69 -5.87 -4.15
CA ALA A 68 36.72 -5.74 -2.70
C ALA A 68 36.53 -7.14 -2.10
N ARG A 69 37.58 -7.64 -1.42
CA ARG A 69 37.48 -8.82 -0.54
C ARG A 69 36.17 -8.68 0.25
N PRO A 70 35.26 -9.68 0.25
CA PRO A 70 33.99 -9.57 0.96
C PRO A 70 34.32 -9.13 2.38
N LEU A 71 33.92 -7.90 2.73
CA LEU A 71 34.02 -7.46 4.10
C LEU A 71 33.18 -8.46 4.87
N GLU A 72 33.82 -9.20 5.77
CA GLU A 72 33.12 -10.10 6.66
C GLU A 72 32.01 -9.26 7.30
N PRO A 73 30.72 -9.62 7.10
CA PRO A 73 29.63 -8.77 7.54
C PRO A 73 29.85 -8.48 9.01
N PRO A 74 29.68 -7.21 9.45
CA PRO A 74 29.94 -6.85 10.83
C PRO A 74 29.19 -7.83 11.72
N ALA A 75 29.92 -8.45 12.66
CA ALA A 75 29.31 -9.35 13.63
C ALA A 75 28.25 -8.55 14.39
N CYS A 76 26.97 -8.75 14.04
CA CYS A 76 25.88 -8.10 14.73
C CYS A 76 25.44 -8.98 15.89
N ASP A 77 25.05 -8.36 17.00
CA ASP A 77 24.17 -9.03 17.94
C ASP A 77 22.79 -9.14 17.27
N TRP A 78 22.49 -10.33 16.75
CA TRP A 78 21.28 -10.60 15.98
C TRP A 78 20.02 -10.30 16.80
N HIS A 79 19.99 -10.75 18.06
CA HIS A 79 18.82 -10.55 18.93
C HIS A 79 18.67 -9.09 19.33
N ALA A 80 19.76 -8.40 19.65
CA ALA A 80 19.70 -6.98 19.97
C ALA A 80 19.29 -6.14 18.74
N THR A 81 19.75 -6.52 17.54
CA THR A 81 19.35 -5.89 16.28
C THR A 81 17.87 -6.12 16.00
N PHE A 82 17.40 -7.37 16.03
CA PHE A 82 15.99 -7.71 15.85
C PHE A 82 15.08 -6.88 16.77
N ALA A 83 15.37 -6.84 18.06
CA ALA A 83 14.56 -6.10 19.02
C ALA A 83 14.65 -4.57 18.83
N ARG A 84 15.81 -4.05 18.41
CA ARG A 84 15.99 -2.62 18.11
C ARG A 84 15.19 -2.21 16.88
N GLU A 85 15.27 -2.95 15.78
CA GLU A 85 14.59 -2.60 14.54
C GLU A 85 13.07 -2.65 14.69
N ILE A 86 12.51 -3.66 15.39
CA ILE A 86 11.06 -3.70 15.66
C ILE A 86 10.61 -2.48 16.48
N ARG A 87 11.40 -2.09 17.50
CA ARG A 87 11.08 -0.89 18.29
C ARG A 87 11.19 0.40 17.48
N ALA A 88 12.14 0.49 16.53
CA ALA A 88 12.30 1.66 15.67
C ALA A 88 11.08 1.90 14.77
N LEU A 89 10.35 0.83 14.43
CA LEU A 89 9.12 0.87 13.62
C LEU A 89 7.84 1.07 14.47
N ASP A 90 7.97 1.45 15.74
CA ASP A 90 6.88 1.48 16.72
C ASP A 90 6.08 0.15 16.74
N GLY A 91 6.81 -0.95 16.56
CA GLY A 91 6.25 -2.28 16.38
C GLY A 91 5.89 -2.93 17.72
N ASP A 92 4.70 -3.54 17.75
CA ASP A 92 4.28 -4.43 18.83
C ASP A 92 5.12 -5.72 18.82
N LEU A 93 6.04 -5.88 19.78
CA LEU A 93 6.89 -7.06 19.91
C LEU A 93 6.09 -8.36 20.07
N ASP A 94 4.85 -8.29 20.59
CA ASP A 94 4.00 -9.48 20.74
C ASP A 94 3.46 -9.99 19.40
N ALA A 95 3.56 -9.20 18.33
CA ALA A 95 3.26 -9.60 16.96
C ALA A 95 4.46 -10.26 16.24
N TRP A 96 5.62 -10.39 16.88
CA TRP A 96 6.84 -10.93 16.26
C TRP A 96 7.32 -12.23 16.91
N ARG A 97 7.78 -13.18 16.10
CA ARG A 97 8.38 -14.43 16.57
C ARG A 97 9.68 -14.73 15.82
N ILE A 98 10.62 -15.34 16.51
CA ILE A 98 11.80 -15.96 15.88
C ILE A 98 11.45 -17.43 15.65
N ALA A 99 11.36 -17.85 14.40
CA ALA A 99 10.93 -19.20 14.04
C ALA A 99 11.46 -19.59 12.65
N PRO A 100 11.64 -20.89 12.36
CA PRO A 100 11.96 -21.34 11.00
C PRO A 100 10.88 -20.89 10.00
N VAL A 101 11.31 -20.31 8.88
CA VAL A 101 10.47 -19.88 7.75
C VAL A 101 11.14 -20.31 6.44
N PRO A 102 10.41 -20.38 5.30
CA PRO A 102 10.98 -20.83 4.03
C PRO A 102 12.16 -19.99 3.52
N LEU A 103 12.17 -18.70 3.82
CA LEU A 103 13.24 -17.75 3.46
C LEU A 103 13.76 -17.01 4.71
N TYR A 104 13.69 -15.69 4.74
CA TYR A 104 14.18 -14.86 5.86
C TYR A 104 13.05 -14.32 6.75
N GLY A 105 11.88 -14.07 6.17
CA GLY A 105 10.70 -13.55 6.84
C GLY A 105 9.43 -14.21 6.34
N GLN A 106 8.36 -14.09 7.14
CA GLN A 106 7.01 -14.44 6.75
C GLN A 106 5.98 -13.81 7.69
N VAL A 107 4.91 -13.23 7.14
CA VAL A 107 3.69 -12.90 7.89
C VAL A 107 2.59 -13.94 7.68
N THR A 108 1.91 -14.30 8.77
CA THR A 108 0.61 -14.98 8.70
C THR A 108 -0.50 -13.96 8.88
N TYR A 109 -1.17 -13.58 7.79
CA TYR A 109 -2.13 -12.47 7.78
C TYR A 109 -3.30 -12.64 8.76
N SER A 110 -3.88 -13.85 8.85
CA SER A 110 -5.02 -14.14 9.75
C SER A 110 -4.66 -14.05 11.23
N GLU A 111 -3.40 -14.32 11.58
CA GLU A 111 -2.90 -14.25 12.96
C GLU A 111 -2.27 -12.88 13.27
N GLN A 112 -1.98 -12.09 12.23
CA GLN A 112 -1.22 -10.84 12.32
C GLN A 112 0.12 -11.04 13.06
N ILE A 113 0.79 -12.16 12.78
CA ILE A 113 2.10 -12.51 13.34
C ILE A 113 3.15 -12.49 12.23
N ALA A 114 4.23 -11.73 12.45
CA ALA A 114 5.46 -11.80 11.65
C ALA A 114 6.44 -12.78 12.28
N ARG A 115 7.12 -13.53 11.42
CA ARG A 115 8.17 -14.48 11.78
C ARG A 115 9.43 -14.11 11.05
N ILE A 116 10.56 -14.10 11.76
CA ILE A 116 11.88 -13.96 11.16
C ILE A 116 12.68 -15.24 11.40
N GLY A 117 13.31 -15.73 10.35
CA GLY A 117 14.17 -16.90 10.38
C GLY A 117 15.39 -16.69 11.27
N PRO A 118 15.73 -17.63 12.17
CA PRO A 118 16.92 -17.50 13.01
C PRO A 118 18.24 -17.53 12.20
N THR A 119 18.18 -17.91 10.93
CA THR A 119 19.30 -17.94 9.98
C THR A 119 19.36 -16.71 9.08
N THR A 120 18.48 -15.72 9.28
CA THR A 120 18.49 -14.48 8.51
C THR A 120 19.84 -13.78 8.72
N PRO A 121 20.63 -13.53 7.66
CA PRO A 121 21.92 -12.87 7.79
C PRO A 121 21.77 -11.48 8.44
N CYS A 122 22.70 -11.11 9.31
CA CYS A 122 22.71 -9.80 9.98
C CYS A 122 22.50 -8.62 9.03
N LEU A 123 23.13 -8.66 7.84
CA LEU A 123 23.03 -7.58 6.85
C LEU A 123 21.66 -7.47 6.16
N LEU A 124 20.78 -8.46 6.34
CA LEU A 124 19.44 -8.48 5.77
C LEU A 124 18.36 -8.38 6.86
N LEU A 125 18.75 -8.31 8.13
CA LEU A 125 17.81 -8.45 9.23
C LEU A 125 16.87 -7.24 9.32
N ASP A 126 17.42 -6.03 9.21
CA ASP A 126 16.66 -4.79 9.14
C ASP A 126 15.80 -4.73 7.87
N GLU A 127 16.40 -5.05 6.72
CA GLU A 127 15.71 -5.10 5.41
C GLU A 127 14.47 -6.02 5.47
N THR A 128 14.64 -7.24 6.02
CA THR A 128 13.57 -8.23 6.18
C THR A 128 12.51 -7.76 7.19
N ILE A 129 12.92 -7.16 8.31
CA ILE A 129 11.99 -6.66 9.32
C ILE A 129 11.11 -5.54 8.73
N GLN A 130 11.69 -4.62 7.95
CA GLN A 130 10.92 -3.55 7.30
C GLN A 130 9.89 -4.12 6.31
N HIS A 131 10.26 -5.11 5.50
CA HIS A 131 9.35 -5.81 4.59
C HIS A 131 8.18 -6.49 5.32
N GLU A 132 8.49 -7.33 6.30
CA GLU A 132 7.45 -8.06 7.04
C GLU A 132 6.59 -7.11 7.89
N TRP A 133 7.14 -5.99 8.35
CA TRP A 133 6.36 -4.96 9.04
C TRP A 133 5.29 -4.36 8.13
N MET A 134 5.61 -4.13 6.84
CA MET A 134 4.62 -3.67 5.87
C MET A 134 3.49 -4.70 5.68
N HIS A 135 3.83 -5.99 5.58
CA HIS A 135 2.84 -7.06 5.54
C HIS A 135 1.98 -7.13 6.81
N LEU A 136 2.55 -6.87 7.98
CA LEU A 136 1.75 -6.73 9.21
C LEU A 136 0.77 -5.57 9.14
N GLN A 137 1.18 -4.41 8.62
CA GLN A 137 0.26 -3.28 8.46
C GLN A 137 -0.85 -3.62 7.46
N GLN A 138 -0.55 -4.32 6.36
CA GLN A 138 -1.57 -4.81 5.43
C GLN A 138 -2.56 -5.73 6.14
N ALA A 139 -2.06 -6.69 6.93
CA ALA A 139 -2.88 -7.62 7.70
C ALA A 139 -3.83 -6.90 8.66
N ARG A 140 -3.32 -5.87 9.36
CA ARG A 140 -4.08 -5.05 10.32
C ARG A 140 -5.06 -4.11 9.65
N MET A 141 -4.72 -3.61 8.46
CA MET A 141 -5.57 -2.69 7.71
C MET A 141 -6.79 -3.40 7.13
N TYR A 142 -6.62 -4.65 6.72
CA TYR A 142 -7.60 -5.43 5.97
C TYR A 142 -8.08 -6.68 6.70
N ASP A 143 -7.88 -6.75 8.03
CA ASP A 143 -8.32 -7.84 8.90
C ASP A 143 -7.94 -9.25 8.38
N GLY A 144 -6.76 -9.37 7.77
CA GLY A 144 -6.23 -10.61 7.20
C GLY A 144 -6.54 -10.86 5.72
N GLU A 145 -7.46 -10.12 5.11
CA GLU A 145 -7.89 -10.29 3.70
C GLU A 145 -6.98 -9.56 2.69
N VAL A 146 -5.67 -9.77 2.83
CA VAL A 146 -4.65 -9.02 2.07
C VAL A 146 -4.67 -9.36 0.59
N HIS A 147 -4.62 -10.63 0.21
CA HIS A 147 -4.49 -11.01 -1.21
C HIS A 147 -5.69 -10.58 -2.05
N GLU A 148 -6.92 -10.67 -1.53
CA GLU A 148 -8.10 -10.20 -2.25
C GLU A 148 -8.01 -8.70 -2.50
N ARG A 149 -7.58 -7.94 -1.49
CA ARG A 149 -7.48 -6.48 -1.56
C ARG A 149 -6.46 -5.99 -2.59
N TYR A 150 -5.35 -6.70 -2.73
CA TYR A 150 -4.23 -6.35 -3.61
C TYR A 150 -4.25 -7.08 -4.96
N GLY A 151 -5.30 -7.82 -5.27
CA GLY A 151 -5.42 -8.54 -6.55
C GLY A 151 -4.47 -9.74 -6.69
N GLY A 152 -4.00 -10.28 -5.56
CA GLY A 152 -3.13 -11.44 -5.50
C GLY A 152 -1.93 -11.24 -4.56
N ARG A 153 -1.04 -12.23 -4.56
CA ARG A 153 0.20 -12.21 -3.77
C ARG A 153 1.14 -11.11 -4.25
N ASP A 154 1.40 -11.04 -5.55
CA ASP A 154 2.42 -10.15 -6.11
C ASP A 154 2.11 -8.67 -5.85
N GLY A 155 0.83 -8.26 -5.92
CA GLY A 155 0.44 -6.89 -5.58
C GLY A 155 0.70 -6.53 -4.13
N ALA A 156 0.48 -7.47 -3.19
CA ALA A 156 0.77 -7.26 -1.78
C ALA A 156 2.28 -7.15 -1.52
N GLU A 157 3.09 -7.98 -2.18
CA GLU A 157 4.55 -7.98 -2.08
C GLU A 157 5.15 -6.69 -2.67
N VAL A 158 4.65 -6.20 -3.82
CA VAL A 158 5.08 -4.92 -4.41
C VAL A 158 4.86 -3.76 -3.44
N VAL A 159 3.67 -3.68 -2.81
CA VAL A 159 3.38 -2.61 -1.86
C VAL A 159 4.23 -2.73 -0.59
N ALA A 160 4.51 -3.96 -0.13
CA ALA A 160 5.40 -4.19 1.00
C ALA A 160 6.83 -3.71 0.70
N ASP A 161 7.36 -4.04 -0.48
CA ASP A 161 8.67 -3.59 -0.94
C ASP A 161 8.73 -2.06 -1.11
N CYS A 162 7.70 -1.44 -1.69
CA CYS A 162 7.64 0.02 -1.82
C CYS A 162 7.69 0.70 -0.45
N GLY A 163 6.97 0.15 0.54
CA GLY A 163 7.01 0.66 1.91
C GLY A 163 8.34 0.42 2.61
N ALA A 164 8.92 -0.78 2.46
CA ALA A 164 10.24 -1.08 2.99
C ALA A 164 11.29 -0.12 2.42
N TRP A 165 11.28 0.12 1.11
CA TRP A 165 12.15 1.10 0.47
C TRP A 165 11.98 2.52 1.06
N MET A 166 10.73 2.95 1.29
CA MET A 166 10.45 4.23 1.94
C MET A 166 10.93 4.30 3.39
N LEU A 167 11.04 3.16 4.08
CA LEU A 167 11.62 3.03 5.43
C LEU A 167 13.16 2.94 5.41
N GLY A 168 13.76 2.95 4.23
CA GLY A 168 15.22 2.93 4.03
C GLY A 168 15.78 1.58 3.58
N SER A 169 14.93 0.59 3.29
CA SER A 169 15.37 -0.70 2.78
C SER A 169 16.10 -0.54 1.44
N ARG A 170 17.20 -1.27 1.29
CA ARG A 170 18.00 -1.38 0.06
C ARG A 170 17.77 -2.69 -0.66
N VAL A 171 17.05 -3.63 -0.05
CA VAL A 171 16.76 -4.95 -0.62
C VAL A 171 15.25 -5.09 -0.77
N THR A 172 14.78 -4.95 -2.01
CA THR A 172 13.36 -4.98 -2.36
C THR A 172 13.13 -5.86 -3.59
N PRO A 173 13.03 -7.19 -3.42
CA PRO A 173 13.08 -8.17 -4.52
C PRO A 173 11.98 -8.02 -5.59
N TYR A 174 10.78 -7.59 -5.24
CA TYR A 174 9.63 -7.47 -6.15
C TYR A 174 9.67 -6.21 -7.01
N ILE A 175 10.39 -5.16 -6.58
CA ILE A 175 10.52 -3.89 -7.32
C ILE A 175 11.92 -3.59 -7.85
N ASP A 176 12.94 -4.34 -7.43
CA ASP A 176 14.31 -4.20 -7.92
C ASP A 176 14.74 -5.44 -8.75
N PRO A 177 15.02 -5.28 -10.05
CA PRO A 177 15.40 -6.38 -10.94
C PRO A 177 16.74 -7.03 -10.57
N VAL A 178 17.58 -6.42 -9.71
CA VAL A 178 18.86 -6.98 -9.26
C VAL A 178 18.65 -8.15 -8.29
N TRP A 179 17.55 -8.15 -7.53
CA TRP A 179 17.38 -9.05 -6.38
C TRP A 179 16.45 -10.25 -6.63
N HIS A 180 15.72 -10.33 -7.75
CA HIS A 180 14.73 -11.39 -7.94
C HIS A 180 14.50 -11.88 -9.39
N GLN A 181 14.19 -13.17 -9.51
CA GLN A 181 13.76 -13.83 -10.77
C GLN A 181 12.28 -13.60 -11.11
N GLY A 182 11.49 -13.04 -10.19
CA GLY A 182 10.07 -12.70 -10.34
C GLY A 182 9.80 -11.21 -10.10
N TYR A 183 10.68 -10.35 -10.60
CA TYR A 183 10.46 -8.91 -10.66
C TYR A 183 9.10 -8.61 -11.29
N VAL A 184 8.29 -7.79 -10.63
CA VAL A 184 6.93 -7.46 -11.07
C VAL A 184 6.92 -6.12 -11.80
N GLY A 185 7.69 -5.14 -11.33
CA GLY A 185 7.73 -3.79 -11.88
C GLY A 185 8.14 -2.76 -10.82
N PRO A 186 8.45 -1.51 -11.23
CA PRO A 186 8.68 -0.45 -10.26
C PRO A 186 7.38 -0.09 -9.52
N CYS A 187 7.50 0.52 -8.35
CA CYS A 187 6.36 1.08 -7.61
C CYS A 187 5.55 2.04 -8.50
N THR A 188 4.25 1.81 -8.64
CA THR A 188 3.35 2.81 -9.22
C THR A 188 3.03 3.89 -8.20
N PRO A 189 2.51 5.06 -8.62
CA PRO A 189 2.04 6.08 -7.67
C PRO A 189 0.97 5.56 -6.69
N ALA A 190 0.18 4.57 -7.08
CA ALA A 190 -0.80 3.95 -6.21
C ALA A 190 -0.13 3.10 -5.12
N ASP A 191 0.90 2.33 -5.47
CA ASP A 191 1.64 1.48 -4.53
C ASP A 191 2.35 2.33 -3.47
N VAL A 192 2.99 3.42 -3.90
CA VAL A 192 3.67 4.38 -3.00
C VAL A 192 2.66 5.04 -2.06
N MET A 193 1.50 5.45 -2.57
CA MET A 193 0.46 6.08 -1.74
C MET A 193 -0.09 5.10 -0.70
N GLU A 194 -0.35 3.86 -1.10
CA GLU A 194 -0.82 2.82 -0.18
C GLU A 194 0.23 2.50 0.90
N ALA A 195 1.49 2.33 0.49
CA ALA A 195 2.60 2.12 1.41
C ALA A 195 2.73 3.29 2.42
N TRP A 196 2.59 4.52 1.95
CA TRP A 196 2.58 5.71 2.81
C TRP A 196 1.45 5.66 3.85
N TRP A 197 0.24 5.27 3.45
CA TRP A 197 -0.89 5.13 4.36
C TRP A 197 -0.66 4.06 5.43
N LEU A 198 -0.05 2.93 5.05
CA LEU A 198 0.33 1.87 5.98
C LEU A 198 1.37 2.37 6.99
N ILE A 199 2.34 3.16 6.54
CA ILE A 199 3.38 3.73 7.41
C ILE A 199 2.78 4.76 8.40
N ALA A 200 1.90 5.64 7.93
CA ALA A 200 1.38 6.74 8.73
C ALA A 200 0.33 6.30 9.78
N ARG A 201 -0.40 5.22 9.54
CA ARG A 201 -1.60 4.87 10.34
C ARG A 201 -1.31 4.51 11.81
N PRO A 202 -0.26 3.73 12.17
CA PRO A 202 0.07 3.45 13.57
C PRO A 202 0.25 4.73 14.40
N LEU A 203 0.84 5.77 13.80
CA LEU A 203 1.06 7.08 14.44
C LEU A 203 -0.24 7.83 14.74
N ILE A 204 -1.29 7.59 13.95
CA ILE A 204 -2.60 8.24 14.14
C ILE A 204 -3.34 7.59 15.31
N ARG A 205 -3.39 6.26 15.39
CA ARG A 205 -4.11 5.56 16.49
C ARG A 205 -3.53 5.85 17.86
N THR A 206 -2.20 5.94 17.98
CA THR A 206 -1.56 6.29 19.27
C THR A 206 -1.94 7.70 19.72
N SER A 207 -2.08 8.65 18.79
CA SER A 207 -2.53 10.00 19.10
C SER A 207 -3.99 10.05 19.56
N GLU A 208 -4.90 9.28 18.95
CA GLU A 208 -6.32 9.24 19.33
C GLU A 208 -6.52 8.61 20.72
N LEU A 209 -5.79 7.54 21.03
CA LEU A 209 -5.81 6.92 22.36
C LEU A 209 -5.24 7.85 23.44
N ALA A 210 -4.17 8.58 23.13
CA ALA A 210 -3.58 9.54 24.06
C ALA A 210 -4.53 10.71 24.39
N HIS A 211 -5.31 11.19 23.40
CA HIS A 211 -6.31 12.24 23.64
C HIS A 211 -7.52 11.74 24.45
N SER A 212 -7.96 10.50 24.23
CA SER A 212 -9.08 9.89 24.97
C SER A 212 -8.75 9.66 26.46
N ALA A 213 -7.50 9.34 26.77
CA ALA A 213 -7.05 9.16 28.16
C ALA A 213 -6.88 10.48 28.94
N ALA A 214 -6.90 11.63 28.26
CA ALA A 214 -6.68 12.94 28.87
C ALA A 214 -7.96 13.60 29.40
N ASP A 215 -9.15 13.06 29.10
CA ASP A 215 -10.40 13.56 29.68
C ASP A 215 -10.49 13.12 31.16
N PRO A 216 -10.42 14.05 32.12
CA PRO A 216 -10.58 13.70 33.53
C PRO A 216 -11.99 13.13 33.75
N PRO A 217 -12.16 12.13 34.63
CA PRO A 217 -13.48 11.59 34.92
C PRO A 217 -14.40 12.73 35.39
N ALA A 218 -15.56 12.85 34.73
CA ALA A 218 -16.60 13.78 35.14
C ALA A 218 -16.96 13.52 36.61
N ARG A 219 -16.87 14.58 37.43
CA ARG A 219 -17.15 14.55 38.87
C ARG A 219 -18.64 14.54 39.16
#